data_AF-A0A4Q5R0K1-F1
#
_entry.id   AF-A0A4Q5R0K1-F1
#
_cell.length_a   1.000
_cell.length_b   1.000
_cell.length_c   1.000
_cell.angle_alpha   90.00
_cell.angle_beta   90.00
_cell.angle_gamma   90.00
#
_symmetry.space_group_name_H-M   'P 1'
#
loop_
_entity.id
_entity.type
_entity.pdbx_description
1 polymer ?
#
loop_
_entity_poly.entity_id
_entity_poly.type
_entity_poly.pdbx_seq_one_letter_code
_entity_poly.pdbx_strand_id
1 'polypeptide(L)'
;MQPSLRMLLTAAAVSAAAFLTACKKDDATSTGTTTSSTNSNPDPIAVSTCTSATGMAKVLCLADAFKSQLDATQLTTLQRTYAVADAQKWSNLPQGLVQSANKRIGLSFGAMTTVQVQYAKALIKEISGTTANEG
;
A
#
# COMPACT_ATOMS: atom_id res chain seq x y z
N MET A 1 38.88 -53.86 -22.49
CA MET A 1 38.66 -52.40 -22.40
C MET A 1 37.22 -52.10 -22.82
N GLN A 2 36.30 -51.94 -21.86
CA GLN A 2 35.04 -51.19 -22.03
C GLN A 2 35.37 -49.68 -22.04
N PRO A 3 34.55 -48.79 -22.63
CA PRO A 3 33.11 -48.61 -22.37
C PRO A 3 32.32 -48.29 -23.66
N SER A 4 31.02 -47.98 -23.73
CA SER A 4 29.80 -48.26 -22.97
C SER A 4 28.64 -47.67 -23.78
N LEU A 5 27.45 -48.24 -23.58
CA LEU A 5 26.15 -47.55 -23.59
C LEU A 5 25.53 -47.12 -24.94
N ARG A 6 24.57 -47.95 -25.38
CA ARG A 6 23.41 -47.56 -26.19
C ARG A 6 22.59 -46.50 -25.44
N MET A 7 22.19 -45.42 -26.09
CA MET A 7 21.13 -44.54 -25.59
C MET A 7 20.24 -44.06 -26.74
N LEU A 8 18.94 -44.14 -26.49
CA LEU A 8 17.84 -44.08 -27.44
C LEU A 8 17.56 -42.68 -28.01
N LEU A 9 17.06 -42.65 -29.25
CA LEU A 9 16.22 -41.59 -29.78
C LEU A 9 14.99 -41.38 -28.89
N THR A 10 14.68 -40.13 -28.54
CA THR A 10 13.29 -39.67 -28.37
C THR A 10 13.22 -38.18 -28.68
N ALA A 11 12.50 -37.86 -29.76
CA ALA A 11 12.03 -36.52 -30.06
C ALA A 11 10.84 -36.21 -29.13
N ALA A 12 10.83 -35.03 -28.51
CA ALA A 12 9.63 -34.49 -27.87
C ALA A 12 9.53 -33.01 -28.21
N ALA A 13 8.39 -32.68 -28.83
CA ALA A 13 8.07 -31.41 -29.44
C ALA A 13 7.88 -30.27 -28.43
N VAL A 14 8.12 -29.07 -28.94
CA VAL A 14 7.93 -27.75 -28.31
C VAL A 14 6.45 -27.51 -28.01
N SER A 15 6.14 -27.10 -26.78
CA SER A 15 4.91 -26.38 -26.46
C SER A 15 5.20 -25.27 -25.45
N ALA A 16 5.29 -24.04 -25.98
CA ALA A 16 5.33 -22.81 -25.20
C ALA A 16 3.90 -22.51 -24.69
N ALA A 17 3.67 -22.62 -23.39
CA ALA A 17 2.44 -22.16 -22.76
C ALA A 17 2.61 -20.70 -22.34
N ALA A 18 1.91 -19.80 -23.04
CA ALA A 18 1.83 -18.38 -22.71
C ALA A 18 1.01 -18.19 -21.43
N PHE A 19 1.64 -17.65 -20.38
CA PHE A 19 0.95 -17.14 -19.19
C PHE A 19 0.40 -15.75 -19.48
N LEU A 20 -0.83 -15.67 -19.99
CA LEU A 20 -1.62 -14.44 -20.06
C LEU A 20 -2.79 -14.55 -19.09
N THR A 21 -2.51 -14.39 -17.79
CA THR A 21 -3.58 -14.19 -16.81
C THR A 21 -3.87 -12.69 -16.73
N ALA A 22 -4.92 -12.29 -17.44
CA ALA A 22 -5.45 -10.95 -17.47
C ALA A 22 -5.84 -10.46 -16.06
N CYS A 23 -5.35 -9.28 -15.67
CA CYS A 23 -5.88 -8.52 -14.54
C CYS A 23 -7.30 -8.04 -14.90
N LYS A 24 -8.32 -8.78 -14.48
CA LYS A 24 -9.68 -8.24 -14.42
C LYS A 24 -9.74 -7.26 -13.26
N LYS A 25 -10.17 -6.03 -13.55
CA LYS A 25 -10.63 -5.06 -12.56
C LYS A 25 -12.05 -5.47 -12.19
N ASP A 26 -12.24 -6.01 -10.98
CA ASP A 26 -13.59 -6.31 -10.48
C ASP A 26 -14.24 -5.01 -9.99
N ASP A 27 -15.23 -4.54 -10.74
CA ASP A 27 -16.22 -3.57 -10.26
C ASP A 27 -17.37 -4.35 -9.61
N ALA A 28 -17.35 -4.45 -8.28
CA ALA A 28 -18.48 -4.95 -7.52
C ALA A 28 -18.65 -4.17 -6.21
N THR A 29 -19.67 -3.32 -6.18
CA THR A 29 -20.29 -2.83 -4.95
C THR A 29 -20.70 -4.04 -4.10
N SER A 30 -20.07 -4.22 -2.94
CA SER A 30 -20.42 -5.26 -2.00
C SER A 30 -20.54 -4.67 -0.59
N THR A 31 -21.78 -4.47 -0.17
CA THR A 31 -22.14 -4.32 1.24
C THR A 31 -22.01 -5.69 1.89
N GLY A 32 -20.88 -5.95 2.53
CA GLY A 32 -20.61 -7.20 3.23
C GLY A 32 -19.55 -6.98 4.30
N THR A 33 -19.95 -7.05 5.57
CA THR A 33 -19.04 -7.15 6.71
C THR A 33 -18.40 -8.53 6.69
N THR A 34 -17.23 -8.65 6.05
CA THR A 34 -16.40 -9.85 6.09
C THR A 34 -15.11 -9.53 6.84
N THR A 35 -15.05 -9.92 8.11
CA THR A 35 -13.81 -10.00 8.88
C THR A 35 -13.01 -11.21 8.38
N SER A 36 -12.29 -11.05 7.27
CA SER A 36 -11.28 -12.00 6.81
C SER A 36 -9.93 -11.56 7.32
N SER A 37 -9.49 -12.17 8.43
CA SER A 37 -8.13 -12.07 8.96
C SER A 37 -7.17 -12.89 8.08
N THR A 38 -6.84 -12.37 6.92
CA THR A 38 -5.59 -12.67 6.20
C THR A 38 -4.76 -11.40 6.20
N ASN A 39 -3.42 -11.52 6.18
CA ASN A 39 -2.44 -10.41 6.08
C ASN A 39 -2.56 -9.67 4.74
N SER A 40 -3.75 -9.18 4.43
CA SER A 40 -4.11 -8.50 3.21
C SER A 40 -3.81 -7.03 3.40
N ASN A 41 -3.12 -6.45 2.43
CA ASN A 41 -2.99 -5.02 2.27
C ASN A 41 -4.40 -4.42 2.15
N PRO A 42 -4.96 -3.76 3.18
CA PRO A 42 -6.40 -3.52 3.22
C PRO A 42 -6.79 -2.41 2.26
N ASP A 43 -7.93 -2.52 1.58
CA ASP A 43 -8.37 -1.51 0.62
C ASP A 43 -8.81 -0.21 1.32
N PRO A 44 -8.72 0.96 0.63
CA PRO A 44 -9.21 2.21 1.18
C PRO A 44 -10.70 2.11 1.54
N ILE A 45 -11.07 2.60 2.73
CA ILE A 45 -12.45 2.63 3.18
C ILE A 45 -13.24 3.76 2.51
N ALA A 46 -14.54 3.56 2.29
CA ALA A 46 -15.46 4.63 1.94
C ALA A 46 -15.88 5.39 3.22
N VAL A 47 -15.43 6.64 3.35
CA VAL A 47 -15.82 7.50 4.48
C VAL A 47 -17.11 8.22 4.13
N SER A 48 -18.25 7.65 4.54
CA SER A 48 -19.59 8.10 4.13
C SER A 48 -19.86 9.58 4.43
N THR A 49 -19.30 10.11 5.52
CA THR A 49 -19.41 11.52 5.93
C THR A 49 -18.70 12.49 4.97
N CYS A 50 -17.80 12.00 4.11
CA CYS A 50 -17.05 12.81 3.15
C CYS A 50 -17.57 12.67 1.71
N THR A 51 -18.64 11.91 1.47
CA THR A 51 -19.13 11.57 0.12
C THR A 51 -19.60 12.79 -0.68
N SER A 52 -20.21 13.77 -0.01
CA SER A 52 -20.73 14.99 -0.64
C SER A 52 -19.68 16.08 -0.84
N ALA A 53 -18.52 15.97 -0.18
CA ALA A 53 -17.42 16.91 -0.34
C ALA A 53 -16.70 16.67 -1.68
N THR A 54 -16.11 17.72 -2.26
CA THR A 54 -15.34 17.64 -3.50
C THR A 54 -14.04 18.44 -3.38
N GLY A 55 -13.06 18.12 -4.24
CA GLY A 55 -11.77 18.80 -4.28
C GLY A 55 -11.10 18.88 -2.90
N MET A 56 -10.56 20.05 -2.56
CA MET A 56 -9.85 20.27 -1.30
C MET A 56 -10.72 20.03 -0.05
N ALA A 57 -12.03 20.28 -0.12
CA ALA A 57 -12.92 20.03 1.02
C ALA A 57 -12.99 18.54 1.35
N LYS A 58 -12.95 17.67 0.32
CA LYS A 58 -12.92 16.21 0.52
C LYS A 58 -11.59 15.74 1.12
N VAL A 59 -10.47 16.31 0.66
CA VAL A 59 -9.15 16.04 1.24
C VAL A 59 -9.11 16.39 2.73
N LEU A 60 -9.61 17.57 3.11
CA LEU A 60 -9.69 17.98 4.52
C LEU A 60 -10.60 17.05 5.33
N CYS A 61 -11.77 16.70 4.81
CA CYS A 61 -12.69 15.76 5.47
C CYS A 61 -12.03 14.40 5.73
N LEU A 62 -11.34 13.84 4.72
CA LEU A 62 -10.62 12.57 4.85
C LEU A 62 -9.43 12.68 5.81
N ALA A 63 -8.73 13.81 5.84
CA ALA A 63 -7.63 14.05 6.77
C ALA A 63 -8.12 14.11 8.22
N ASP A 64 -9.25 14.79 8.48
CA ASP A 64 -9.89 14.83 9.80
C ASP A 64 -10.40 13.45 10.22
N ALA A 65 -11.03 12.72 9.29
CA ALA A 65 -11.47 11.36 9.52
C ALA A 65 -10.28 10.43 9.86
N PHE A 66 -9.16 10.53 9.14
CA PHE A 66 -7.95 9.76 9.46
C PHE A 66 -7.38 10.13 10.83
N LYS A 67 -7.24 11.42 11.15
CA LYS A 67 -6.77 11.89 12.46
C LYS A 67 -7.62 11.35 13.61
N SER A 68 -8.95 11.23 13.42
CA SER A 68 -9.85 10.67 14.44
C SER A 68 -9.57 9.21 14.80
N GLN A 69 -8.85 8.47 13.93
CA GLN A 69 -8.49 7.08 14.17
C GLN A 69 -7.16 6.92 14.90
N LEU A 70 -6.41 8.01 15.09
CA LEU A 70 -5.08 8.00 15.67
C LEU A 70 -5.14 8.25 17.17
N ASP A 71 -4.27 7.56 17.91
CA ASP A 71 -4.05 7.89 19.32
C ASP A 71 -3.24 9.21 19.45
N ALA A 72 -3.13 9.72 20.68
CA ALA A 72 -2.43 10.98 20.95
C ALA A 72 -0.95 10.95 20.57
N THR A 73 -0.28 9.80 20.68
CA THR A 73 1.14 9.63 20.32
C THR A 73 1.30 9.64 18.80
N GLN A 74 0.41 8.95 18.09
CA GLN A 74 0.35 8.94 16.64
C GLN A 74 0.03 10.33 16.08
N LEU A 75 -0.92 11.06 16.68
CA LEU A 75 -1.22 12.45 16.31
C LEU A 75 -0.01 13.37 16.48
N THR A 76 0.68 13.28 17.63
CA THR A 76 1.90 14.04 17.90
C THR A 76 2.98 13.72 16.87
N THR A 77 3.11 12.46 16.47
CA THR A 77 4.05 12.01 15.44
C THR A 77 3.69 12.56 14.06
N LEU A 78 2.39 12.56 13.71
CA LEU A 78 1.88 13.05 12.44
C LEU A 78 2.00 14.58 12.31
N GLN A 79 1.71 15.30 13.40
CA GLN A 79 1.67 16.77 13.46
C GLN A 79 2.95 17.35 14.06
N ARG A 80 4.07 16.67 13.84
CA ARG A 80 5.39 17.07 14.33
C ARG A 80 5.82 18.41 13.74
N THR A 81 6.39 19.26 14.59
CA THR A 81 7.05 20.51 14.16
C THR A 81 8.19 20.19 13.19
N TYR A 82 8.23 20.92 12.08
CA TYR A 82 9.29 20.76 11.10
C TYR A 82 10.68 21.04 11.71
N ALA A 83 11.63 20.13 11.45
CA ALA A 83 13.03 20.27 11.82
C ALA A 83 13.92 19.73 10.69
N VAL A 84 14.96 20.49 10.33
CA VAL A 84 15.91 20.10 9.27
C VAL A 84 16.56 18.75 9.56
N ALA A 85 16.91 18.49 10.83
CA ALA A 85 17.50 17.22 11.27
C ALA A 85 16.58 16.00 11.02
N ASP A 86 15.26 16.20 11.03
CA ASP A 86 14.31 15.14 10.72
C ASP A 86 14.07 15.00 9.23
N ALA A 87 14.02 16.12 8.50
CA ALA A 87 13.86 16.13 7.05
C ALA A 87 15.04 15.44 6.36
N GLN A 88 16.27 15.59 6.89
CA GLN A 88 17.46 14.89 6.39
C GLN A 88 17.35 13.36 6.46
N LYS A 89 16.48 12.81 7.32
CA LYS A 89 16.25 11.36 7.44
C LYS A 89 15.31 10.83 6.36
N TRP A 90 14.59 11.71 5.63
CA TRP A 90 13.67 11.33 4.56
C TRP A 90 14.43 10.95 3.28
N SER A 91 15.10 9.81 3.33
CA SER A 91 15.76 9.16 2.20
C SER A 91 14.83 8.18 1.49
N ASN A 92 15.03 8.01 0.18
CA ASN A 92 14.37 6.97 -0.63
C ASN A 92 15.01 5.58 -0.44
N LEU A 93 16.02 5.44 0.41
CA LEU A 93 16.52 4.11 0.76
C LEU A 93 15.44 3.28 1.47
N PRO A 94 15.37 1.97 1.22
CA PRO A 94 14.54 1.07 2.00
C PRO A 94 14.83 1.19 3.50
N GLN A 95 13.77 1.37 4.31
CA GLN A 95 13.90 1.55 5.77
C GLN A 95 14.54 0.38 6.51
N GLY A 96 14.51 -0.80 5.90
CA GLY A 96 15.19 -1.99 6.43
C GLY A 96 16.71 -1.92 6.32
N LEU A 97 17.26 -1.09 5.43
CA LEU A 97 18.70 -0.98 5.18
C LEU A 97 19.35 0.16 5.98
N VAL A 98 18.56 1.08 6.53
CA VAL A 98 19.09 2.20 7.32
C VAL A 98 19.18 1.81 8.81
N GLN A 99 20.30 2.18 9.43
CA GLN A 99 20.52 2.04 10.86
C GLN A 99 19.42 2.79 11.65
N SER A 100 19.13 2.34 12.87
CA SER A 100 18.03 2.88 13.68
C SER A 100 18.05 4.40 13.85
N ALA A 101 19.24 5.01 13.95
CA ALA A 101 19.40 6.47 14.06
C ALA A 101 18.97 7.27 12.81
N ASN A 102 18.93 6.61 11.65
CA ASN A 102 18.65 7.20 10.34
C ASN A 102 17.30 6.76 9.75
N LYS A 103 16.45 6.08 10.53
CA LYS A 103 15.10 5.72 10.06
C LYS A 103 14.26 6.98 9.85
N ARG A 104 13.41 6.98 8.80
CA ARG A 104 12.46 8.09 8.59
C ARG A 104 11.54 8.23 9.79
N ILE A 105 11.32 9.47 10.20
CA ILE A 105 10.40 9.81 11.29
C ILE A 105 9.01 10.02 10.70
N GLY A 106 8.04 9.27 11.22
CA GLY A 106 6.64 9.35 10.83
C GLY A 106 5.86 8.12 11.28
N LEU A 107 4.58 8.08 10.95
CA LEU A 107 3.74 6.91 11.18
C LEU A 107 4.19 5.74 10.30
N SER A 108 4.33 4.56 10.88
CA SER A 108 4.60 3.32 10.16
C SER A 108 3.30 2.56 9.94
N PHE A 109 2.93 2.34 8.67
CA PHE A 109 1.70 1.59 8.34
C PHE A 109 1.75 0.15 8.87
N GLY A 110 2.94 -0.44 9.01
CA GLY A 110 3.11 -1.78 9.58
C GLY A 110 2.88 -1.84 11.10
N ALA A 111 2.81 -0.70 11.79
CA ALA A 111 2.50 -0.62 13.22
C ALA A 111 1.08 -0.08 13.48
N MET A 112 0.35 0.30 12.43
CA MET A 112 -1.01 0.83 12.52
C MET A 112 -2.04 -0.30 12.47
N THR A 113 -3.22 -0.05 13.03
CA THR A 113 -4.34 -1.00 12.90
C THR A 113 -4.85 -1.05 11.46
N THR A 114 -5.53 -2.13 11.09
CA THR A 114 -6.15 -2.25 9.76
C THR A 114 -7.05 -1.06 9.45
N VAL A 115 -7.88 -0.63 10.41
CA VAL A 115 -8.78 0.53 10.25
C VAL A 115 -7.98 1.80 9.96
N GLN A 116 -6.94 2.08 10.75
CA GLN A 116 -6.08 3.25 10.52
C GLN A 116 -5.45 3.24 9.12
N VAL A 117 -5.00 2.09 8.63
CA VAL A 117 -4.44 1.96 7.27
C VAL A 117 -5.51 2.20 6.20
N GLN A 118 -6.73 1.70 6.38
CA GLN A 118 -7.82 1.93 5.42
C GLN A 118 -8.18 3.42 5.29
N TYR A 119 -8.25 4.14 6.40
CA TYR A 119 -8.49 5.59 6.40
C TYR A 119 -7.31 6.37 5.79
N ALA A 120 -6.06 5.99 6.12
CA ALA A 120 -4.88 6.60 5.52
C ALA A 120 -4.85 6.42 4.00
N LYS A 121 -5.20 5.21 3.52
CA LYS A 121 -5.32 4.93 2.09
C LYS A 121 -6.46 5.68 1.42
N ALA A 122 -7.58 5.89 2.10
CA ALA A 122 -8.68 6.69 1.56
C ALA A 122 -8.23 8.13 1.30
N LEU A 123 -7.48 8.72 2.23
CA LEU A 123 -6.85 10.04 2.05
C LEU A 123 -5.82 10.02 0.91
N ILE A 124 -4.89 9.06 0.89
CA ILE A 124 -3.86 8.95 -0.16
C ILE A 124 -4.50 8.84 -1.55
N LYS A 125 -5.54 8.00 -1.68
CA LYS A 125 -6.27 7.83 -2.93
C LYS A 125 -6.86 9.14 -3.45
N GLU A 126 -7.37 9.99 -2.55
CA GLU A 126 -7.93 11.29 -2.94
C GLU A 126 -6.84 12.28 -3.36
N ILE A 127 -5.72 12.36 -2.62
CA ILE A 127 -4.65 13.34 -2.89
C ILE A 127 -3.75 12.95 -4.08
N SER A 128 -3.61 11.67 -4.38
CA SER A 128 -2.79 11.22 -5.52
C SER A 128 -3.43 11.52 -6.88
N GLY A 129 -4.64 12.09 -6.88
CA GLY A 129 -5.38 12.41 -8.09
C GLY A 129 -5.80 11.17 -8.86
N THR A 130 -6.57 11.40 -9.92
CA THR A 130 -6.90 10.37 -10.92
C THR A 130 -6.27 10.67 -12.27
N THR A 131 -5.58 11.82 -12.39
CA THR A 131 -4.94 12.26 -13.62
C THR A 131 -3.42 12.13 -13.52
N ALA A 132 -2.75 12.07 -14.66
CA ALA A 132 -1.32 11.88 -14.71
C ALA A 132 -0.57 13.14 -14.21
N ASN A 133 0.49 12.93 -13.43
CA ASN A 133 1.40 13.98 -12.94
C ASN A 133 0.83 14.93 -11.87
N GLU A 134 -0.13 14.49 -11.05
CA GLU A 134 -0.63 15.24 -9.88
C GLU A 134 0.03 14.86 -8.55
N GLY A 135 1.16 14.13 -8.62
CA GLY A 135 1.95 13.70 -7.45
C GLY A 135 2.88 14.78 -6.89
#